data_AF-A0A8H6MLJ5-F1
#
_entry.id   AF-A0A8H6MLJ5-F1
#
_cell.length_a   1.000
_cell.length_b   1.000
_cell.length_c   1.000
_cell.angle_alpha   90.00
_cell.angle_beta   90.00
_cell.angle_gamma   90.00
#
_symmetry.space_group_name_H-M   'P 1'
#
loop_
_entity.id
_entity.type
_entity.pdbx_description
1 polymer ?
#
loop_
_entity_poly.entity_id
_entity_poly.type
_entity_poly.pdbx_seq_one_letter_code
_entity_poly.pdbx_strand_id
1 'polypeptide(L)'
;MFPPPDSIMYFPWSTSSAVPRWVHSSSWRQAAFYFSIAAFSTFLVNLIFVLWAIIQKRDTFENGVGTLLDRDCSTIKLLNTAIHVLINILSIVLLAGSNYCMQCLMAPTRPEIDDAQARQQWLDIGVPSVRNFRSMTWKKKIVWALLSFSSIPLHLVSVNHCSASVNNYRVLSPNALMAKNQTGSRVSGAQWKSMYASFLGDDVEQLDVRACIDAYGVAFQSSRGNLLLVSNDARAENSTTEVFNVSGIPFVWIQKTDEHCKLFFSSTLCWVVAAFILLKAVLMLFVAFGMGDEDPLMTIGDVVASFLERQDEPTSDMCLKSKDHFVAQYWSKGPIPYDLKPQRKYFGLIMACAFLFTGGLYQMSGSGNIITLGLGAVQTKTILNTGALGQGSILANILLVNTPQMVLSLIYFTYNTQCTSISIITEWDRFSNEAKSLRVSTTPEGTQRDTYFLQLPYRYSLPILIFSGGLHWLISQTFFLVNLEVYAPSDNATSMERVMHEGSGVGVIACG
;
A
#
# COMPACT_ATOMS: atom_id res chain seq x y z
N MET A 1 11.39 -63.89 -24.64
CA MET A 1 12.77 -64.14 -24.17
C MET A 1 13.51 -62.83 -24.32
N PHE A 2 13.57 -62.04 -23.24
CA PHE A 2 14.28 -60.75 -23.21
C PHE A 2 15.72 -61.02 -22.73
N PRO A 3 16.74 -60.36 -23.30
CA PRO A 3 18.13 -60.53 -22.86
C PRO A 3 18.38 -59.79 -21.53
N PRO A 4 19.43 -60.19 -20.77
CA PRO A 4 19.70 -59.67 -19.43
C PRO A 4 20.33 -58.26 -19.44
N PRO A 5 20.23 -57.48 -18.34
CA PRO A 5 20.74 -56.12 -18.25
C PRO A 5 22.13 -56.09 -17.61
N ASP A 6 23.19 -56.23 -18.39
CA ASP A 6 24.56 -55.98 -17.92
C ASP A 6 25.35 -55.19 -18.97
N SER A 7 25.34 -53.86 -18.84
CA SER A 7 26.44 -52.93 -19.17
C SER A 7 25.91 -51.49 -19.16
N ILE A 8 25.95 -50.85 -17.97
CA ILE A 8 25.88 -49.39 -17.90
C ILE A 8 27.17 -48.87 -18.55
N MET A 9 27.02 -48.37 -19.77
CA MET A 9 28.08 -47.72 -20.52
C MET A 9 28.38 -46.37 -19.85
N TYR A 10 29.48 -46.31 -19.09
CA TYR A 10 30.02 -45.03 -18.60
C TYR A 10 30.47 -44.22 -19.81
N PHE A 11 29.70 -43.19 -20.19
CA PHE A 11 30.20 -42.15 -21.06
C PHE A 11 31.20 -41.29 -20.27
N PRO A 12 32.46 -41.14 -20.74
CA PRO A 12 33.37 -40.19 -20.12
C PRO A 12 32.85 -38.79 -20.42
N TRP A 13 32.50 -38.04 -19.37
CA TRP A 13 32.19 -36.62 -19.46
C TRP A 13 33.35 -35.91 -20.17
N SER A 14 33.08 -35.29 -21.31
CA SER A 14 34.05 -34.46 -22.01
C SER A 14 34.49 -33.33 -21.07
N THR A 15 35.79 -33.19 -20.89
CA THR A 15 36.44 -32.07 -20.20
C THR A 15 36.18 -30.78 -20.98
N SER A 16 35.05 -30.13 -20.73
CA SER A 16 34.81 -28.78 -21.20
C SER A 16 35.73 -27.82 -20.42
N SER A 17 36.68 -27.26 -21.16
CA SER A 17 37.52 -26.10 -20.86
C SER A 17 37.01 -25.19 -19.74
N ALA A 18 37.91 -24.83 -18.82
CA ALA A 18 37.70 -23.92 -17.71
C ALA A 18 37.16 -22.54 -18.17
N VAL A 19 35.83 -22.40 -18.18
CA VAL A 19 35.15 -21.10 -18.22
C VAL A 19 35.10 -20.56 -16.78
N PRO A 20 35.38 -19.27 -16.54
CA PRO A 20 35.30 -18.68 -15.20
C PRO A 20 33.93 -18.92 -14.55
N ARG A 21 33.93 -19.45 -13.32
CA ARG A 21 32.75 -19.96 -12.59
C ARG A 21 31.63 -18.92 -12.34
N TRP A 22 31.90 -17.63 -12.51
CA TRP A 22 30.90 -16.54 -12.40
C TRP A 22 29.91 -16.50 -13.58
N VAL A 23 30.16 -17.23 -14.67
CA VAL A 23 29.34 -17.23 -15.89
C VAL A 23 28.13 -18.19 -15.80
N HIS A 24 28.02 -19.01 -14.75
CA HIS A 24 26.81 -19.80 -14.44
C HIS A 24 26.18 -19.28 -13.13
N SER A 25 25.67 -18.04 -13.14
CA SER A 25 24.83 -17.60 -12.01
C SER A 25 23.52 -18.38 -12.07
N SER A 26 23.26 -19.20 -11.06
CA SER A 26 22.00 -19.93 -10.88
C SER A 26 20.82 -18.97 -11.02
N SER A 27 19.73 -19.44 -11.62
CA SER A 27 18.60 -18.60 -12.02
C SER A 27 18.00 -17.81 -10.86
N TRP A 28 18.06 -18.35 -9.65
CA TRP A 28 17.60 -17.64 -8.45
C TRP A 28 18.47 -16.43 -8.07
N ARG A 29 19.79 -16.49 -8.31
CA ARG A 29 20.70 -15.37 -8.07
C ARG A 29 20.47 -14.26 -9.08
N GLN A 30 20.24 -14.62 -10.34
CA GLN A 30 19.88 -13.66 -11.39
C GLN A 30 18.60 -12.91 -11.00
N ALA A 31 17.61 -13.63 -10.46
CA ALA A 31 16.37 -13.01 -10.03
C ALA A 31 16.56 -11.99 -8.89
N ALA A 32 17.31 -12.38 -7.85
CA ALA A 32 17.67 -11.46 -6.76
C ALA A 32 18.46 -10.23 -7.28
N PHE A 33 19.34 -10.43 -8.27
CA PHE A 33 20.09 -9.35 -8.89
C PHE A 33 19.20 -8.37 -9.67
N TYR A 34 18.26 -8.86 -10.49
CA TYR A 34 17.31 -7.99 -11.20
C TYR A 34 16.42 -7.19 -10.23
N PHE A 35 16.00 -7.78 -9.11
CA PHE A 35 15.29 -7.04 -8.07
C PHE A 35 16.17 -5.99 -7.37
N SER A 36 17.47 -6.28 -7.18
CA SER A 36 18.42 -5.29 -6.66
C SER A 36 18.57 -4.10 -7.63
N ILE A 37 18.64 -4.34 -8.94
CA ILE A 37 18.66 -3.27 -9.96
C ILE A 37 17.38 -2.44 -9.87
N ALA A 38 16.20 -3.08 -9.87
CA ALA A 38 14.93 -2.37 -9.76
C ALA A 38 14.84 -1.51 -8.48
N ALA A 39 15.33 -2.04 -7.36
CA ALA A 39 15.39 -1.30 -6.10
C ALA A 39 16.34 -0.11 -6.17
N PHE A 40 17.53 -0.29 -6.75
CA PHE A 40 18.49 0.79 -6.95
C PHE A 40 17.98 1.86 -7.91
N SER A 41 17.32 1.49 -9.01
CA SER A 41 16.66 2.43 -9.92
C SER A 41 15.57 3.24 -9.20
N THR A 42 14.76 2.59 -8.36
CA THR A 42 13.74 3.28 -7.55
C THR A 42 14.37 4.25 -6.55
N PHE A 43 15.48 3.87 -5.92
CA PHE A 43 16.25 4.75 -5.05
C PHE A 43 16.76 5.98 -5.80
N LEU A 44 17.33 5.80 -7.00
CA LEU A 44 17.82 6.91 -7.81
C LEU A 44 16.69 7.86 -8.22
N VAL A 45 15.54 7.34 -8.65
CA VAL A 45 14.38 8.18 -9.00
C VAL A 45 13.92 9.01 -7.80
N ASN A 46 13.81 8.40 -6.62
CA ASN A 46 13.44 9.11 -5.40
C ASN A 46 14.51 10.14 -4.98
N LEU A 47 15.80 9.77 -5.05
CA LEU A 47 16.91 10.67 -4.72
C LEU A 47 16.94 11.89 -5.64
N ILE A 48 16.82 11.68 -6.95
CA ILE A 48 16.76 12.76 -7.95
C ILE A 48 15.56 13.67 -7.67
N PHE A 49 14.39 13.09 -7.40
CA PHE A 49 13.19 13.85 -7.07
C PHE A 49 13.37 14.72 -5.82
N VAL A 50 13.90 14.16 -4.73
CA VAL A 50 14.12 14.89 -3.47
C VAL A 50 15.13 16.00 -3.63
N LEU A 51 16.27 15.72 -4.30
CA LEU A 51 17.30 16.72 -4.55
C LEU A 51 16.75 17.85 -5.43
N TRP A 52 16.05 17.51 -6.52
CA TRP A 52 15.40 18.50 -7.39
C TRP A 52 14.38 19.35 -6.61
N ALA A 53 13.52 18.71 -5.81
CA ALA A 53 12.48 19.41 -5.06
C ALA A 53 13.07 20.36 -4.01
N ILE A 54 14.11 19.95 -3.28
CA ILE A 54 14.78 20.81 -2.28
C ILE A 54 15.51 21.98 -2.95
N ILE A 55 16.21 21.74 -4.06
CA ILE A 55 16.98 22.78 -4.76
C ILE A 55 16.06 23.80 -5.40
N GLN A 56 15.02 23.35 -6.10
CA GLN A 56 14.16 24.24 -6.90
C GLN A 56 13.11 24.97 -6.06
N LYS A 57 12.71 24.42 -4.90
CA LYS A 57 11.61 24.93 -4.06
C LYS A 57 12.06 25.42 -2.69
N ARG A 58 13.34 25.79 -2.57
CA ARG A 58 13.99 26.23 -1.33
C ARG A 58 13.20 27.30 -0.57
N ASP A 59 12.57 28.24 -1.28
CA ASP A 59 11.85 29.37 -0.67
C ASP A 59 10.47 29.00 -0.13
N THR A 60 9.95 27.81 -0.47
CA THR A 60 8.62 27.33 -0.01
C THR A 60 8.72 26.33 1.15
N PHE A 61 9.91 26.20 1.73
CA PHE A 61 10.26 25.13 2.66
C PHE A 61 10.07 25.57 4.11
N GLU A 62 9.01 25.10 4.76
CA GLU A 62 8.72 25.38 6.17
C GLU A 62 8.56 24.05 6.95
N ASN A 63 9.25 23.89 8.08
CA ASN A 63 9.12 22.74 8.98
C ASN A 63 9.26 21.34 8.33
N GLY A 64 10.07 21.19 7.27
CA GLY A 64 10.28 19.89 6.60
C GLY A 64 9.24 19.56 5.51
N VAL A 65 8.33 20.49 5.20
CA VAL A 65 7.32 20.36 4.15
C VAL A 65 7.51 21.48 3.13
N GLY A 66 7.55 21.13 1.85
CA GLY A 66 7.69 22.07 0.74
C GLY A 66 6.49 22.04 -0.20
N THR A 67 6.19 23.18 -0.83
CA THR A 67 5.14 23.26 -1.86
C THR A 67 5.73 22.86 -3.22
N LEU A 68 5.33 21.70 -3.74
CA LEU A 68 5.83 21.17 -5.02
C LEU A 68 5.24 21.96 -6.20
N LEU A 69 3.92 22.04 -6.25
CA LEU A 69 3.17 22.78 -7.26
C LEU A 69 2.01 23.55 -6.61
N ASP A 70 1.79 24.74 -7.14
CA ASP A 70 0.63 25.60 -6.89
C ASP A 70 0.02 25.94 -8.25
N ARG A 71 -1.08 25.26 -8.59
CA ARG A 71 -1.76 25.28 -9.90
C ARG A 71 -3.25 25.00 -9.71
N ASP A 72 -4.01 25.04 -10.80
CA ASP A 72 -5.43 24.71 -10.79
C ASP A 72 -5.71 23.32 -10.17
N CYS A 73 -6.84 23.22 -9.47
CA CYS A 73 -7.21 22.01 -8.74
C CYS A 73 -7.40 20.78 -9.63
N SER A 74 -7.69 20.95 -10.93
CA SER A 74 -7.86 19.82 -11.85
C SER A 74 -6.52 19.15 -12.18
N THR A 75 -5.50 19.97 -12.47
CA THR A 75 -4.13 19.52 -12.72
C THR A 75 -3.52 18.90 -11.47
N ILE A 76 -3.70 19.52 -10.29
CA ILE A 76 -3.18 19.00 -9.02
C ILE A 76 -3.79 17.64 -8.68
N LYS A 77 -5.10 17.46 -8.86
CA LYS A 77 -5.77 16.17 -8.65
C LYS A 77 -5.22 15.09 -9.57
N LEU A 78 -5.11 15.38 -10.89
CA LEU A 78 -4.56 14.43 -11.86
C LEU A 78 -3.12 14.03 -11.51
N LEU A 79 -2.28 15.02 -11.19
CA LEU A 79 -0.88 14.78 -10.85
C LEU A 79 -0.74 13.97 -9.56
N ASN A 80 -1.52 14.29 -8.53
CA ASN A 80 -1.52 13.52 -7.28
C ASN A 80 -1.89 12.06 -7.53
N THR A 81 -2.98 11.81 -8.27
CA THR A 81 -3.38 10.45 -8.63
C THR A 81 -2.30 9.72 -9.41
N ALA A 82 -1.66 10.37 -10.39
CA ALA A 82 -0.58 9.78 -11.18
C ALA A 82 0.64 9.40 -10.32
N ILE A 83 1.06 10.30 -9.41
CA ILE A 83 2.16 10.03 -8.46
C ILE A 83 1.81 8.84 -7.56
N HIS A 84 0.58 8.77 -7.05
CA HIS A 84 0.13 7.62 -6.25
C HIS A 84 0.17 6.31 -7.05
N VAL A 85 -0.27 6.31 -8.31
CA VAL A 85 -0.21 5.11 -9.15
C VAL A 85 1.24 4.66 -9.34
N LEU A 86 2.15 5.60 -9.63
CA LEU A 86 3.58 5.29 -9.79
C LEU A 86 4.19 4.71 -8.51
N ILE A 87 3.95 5.34 -7.35
CA ILE A 87 4.44 4.87 -6.05
C ILE A 87 3.92 3.46 -5.78
N ASN A 88 2.64 3.19 -6.02
CA ASN A 88 2.07 1.87 -5.80
C ASN A 88 2.71 0.80 -6.71
N ILE A 89 2.95 1.10 -7.99
CA ILE A 89 3.65 0.18 -8.91
C ILE A 89 5.05 -0.14 -8.39
N LEU A 90 5.82 0.90 -8.03
CA LEU A 90 7.18 0.73 -7.53
C LEU A 90 7.21 -0.05 -6.21
N SER A 91 6.27 0.24 -5.30
CA SER A 91 6.11 -0.49 -4.03
C SER A 91 5.77 -1.97 -4.25
N ILE A 92 4.91 -2.30 -5.23
CA ILE A 92 4.58 -3.69 -5.57
C ILE A 92 5.83 -4.44 -6.06
N VAL A 93 6.63 -3.83 -6.94
CA VAL A 93 7.88 -4.43 -7.45
C VAL A 93 8.87 -4.66 -6.31
N LEU A 94 9.08 -3.67 -5.43
CA LEU A 94 9.96 -3.78 -4.28
C LEU A 94 9.50 -4.83 -3.27
N LEU A 95 8.18 -4.94 -3.05
CA LEU A 95 7.59 -5.93 -2.17
C LEU A 95 7.74 -7.35 -2.75
N ALA A 96 7.49 -7.51 -4.05
CA ALA A 96 7.69 -8.77 -4.76
C ALA A 96 9.16 -9.24 -4.65
N GLY A 97 10.12 -8.34 -4.88
CA GLY A 97 11.54 -8.64 -4.74
C GLY A 97 11.96 -8.97 -3.31
N SER A 98 11.41 -8.24 -2.34
CA SER A 98 11.69 -8.52 -0.92
C SER A 98 11.14 -9.88 -0.51
N ASN A 99 9.91 -10.20 -0.92
CA ASN A 99 9.28 -11.50 -0.68
C ASN A 99 10.08 -12.63 -1.33
N TYR A 100 10.51 -12.43 -2.58
CA TYR A 100 11.36 -13.39 -3.29
C TYR A 100 12.65 -13.68 -2.54
N CYS A 101 13.44 -12.65 -2.23
CA CYS A 101 14.70 -12.81 -1.49
C CYS A 101 14.48 -13.44 -0.11
N MET A 102 13.41 -13.06 0.60
CA MET A 102 13.05 -13.68 1.88
C MET A 102 12.76 -15.17 1.74
N GLN A 103 12.11 -15.61 0.66
CA GLN A 103 11.88 -17.03 0.38
C GLN A 103 13.19 -17.77 0.06
N CYS A 104 14.08 -17.18 -0.75
CA CYS A 104 15.41 -17.75 -1.01
C CYS A 104 16.21 -17.93 0.29
N LEU A 105 16.14 -16.96 1.21
CA LEU A 105 16.80 -17.04 2.51
C LEU A 105 16.21 -18.15 3.39
N MET A 106 14.89 -18.35 3.36
CA MET A 106 14.19 -19.35 4.17
C MET A 106 14.29 -20.77 3.63
N ALA A 107 14.56 -20.92 2.33
CA ALA A 107 14.80 -22.20 1.70
C ALA A 107 16.10 -22.81 2.26
N PRO A 108 16.05 -24.04 2.78
CA PRO A 108 17.22 -24.68 3.35
C PRO A 108 18.16 -25.15 2.23
N THR A 109 19.45 -25.10 2.50
CA THR A 109 20.51 -25.68 1.67
C THR A 109 20.70 -27.14 2.03
N ARG A 110 21.40 -27.90 1.17
CA ARG A 110 21.60 -29.32 1.42
C ARG A 110 22.34 -29.61 2.75
N PRO A 111 23.46 -28.93 3.07
CA PRO A 111 24.13 -29.14 4.35
C PRO A 111 23.25 -28.82 5.57
N GLU A 112 22.37 -27.82 5.46
CA GLU A 112 21.42 -27.47 6.54
C GLU A 112 20.36 -28.56 6.76
N ILE A 113 19.95 -29.25 5.69
CA ILE A 113 19.04 -30.40 5.76
C ILE A 113 19.73 -31.58 6.43
N ASP A 114 20.96 -31.91 6.02
CA ASP A 114 21.70 -33.03 6.58
C ASP A 114 21.92 -32.85 8.10
N ASP A 115 22.31 -31.64 8.54
CA ASP A 115 22.46 -31.32 9.98
C ASP A 115 21.13 -31.43 10.74
N ALA A 116 20.03 -30.95 10.14
CA ALA A 116 18.71 -31.04 10.76
C ALA A 116 18.24 -32.50 10.91
N GLN A 117 18.40 -33.31 9.87
CA GLN A 117 17.98 -34.71 9.86
C GLN A 117 18.86 -35.57 10.78
N ALA A 118 20.17 -35.28 10.89
CA ALA A 118 21.06 -35.90 11.87
C ALA A 118 20.59 -35.67 13.33
N ARG A 119 19.88 -34.57 13.58
CA ARG A 119 19.27 -34.23 14.88
C ARG A 119 17.81 -34.63 15.00
N GLN A 120 17.30 -35.45 14.07
CA GLN A 120 15.89 -35.86 14.02
C GLN A 120 14.92 -34.65 13.94
N GLN A 121 15.32 -33.65 13.16
CA GLN A 121 14.51 -32.47 12.88
C GLN A 121 14.11 -32.44 11.40
N TRP A 122 12.85 -32.05 11.16
CA TRP A 122 12.31 -31.86 9.82
C TRP A 122 12.19 -30.36 9.50
N LEU A 123 12.47 -30.02 8.24
CA LEU A 123 12.36 -28.68 7.67
C LEU A 123 11.34 -28.71 6.53
N ASP A 124 10.62 -27.60 6.34
CA ASP A 124 9.71 -27.46 5.20
C ASP A 124 10.51 -27.03 3.96
N ILE A 125 10.20 -27.57 2.79
CA ILE A 125 10.87 -27.20 1.53
C ILE A 125 9.81 -26.77 0.51
N GLY A 126 10.14 -25.77 -0.29
CA GLY A 126 9.25 -25.22 -1.31
C GLY A 126 8.10 -24.36 -0.80
N VAL A 127 7.87 -24.26 0.52
CA VAL A 127 6.81 -23.42 1.09
C VAL A 127 7.40 -22.36 2.03
N PRO A 128 6.79 -21.16 2.10
CA PRO A 128 7.13 -20.19 3.14
C PRO A 128 6.86 -20.79 4.54
N SER A 129 7.91 -21.09 5.30
CA SER A 129 7.79 -21.72 6.62
C SER A 129 8.52 -20.96 7.73
N VAL A 130 7.75 -20.35 8.63
CA VAL A 130 8.28 -19.67 9.83
C VAL A 130 9.02 -20.65 10.75
N ARG A 131 8.79 -21.96 10.63
CA ARG A 131 9.55 -22.96 11.40
C ARG A 131 11.01 -23.00 10.98
N ASN A 132 11.29 -22.95 9.67
CA ASN A 132 12.65 -22.92 9.14
C ASN A 132 13.45 -21.72 9.67
N PHE A 133 12.77 -20.64 10.06
CA PHE A 133 13.41 -19.48 10.67
C PHE A 133 14.28 -19.86 11.89
N ARG A 134 13.91 -20.89 12.65
CA ARG A 134 14.71 -21.33 13.81
C ARG A 134 16.03 -22.01 13.41
N SER A 135 16.03 -22.79 12.32
CA SER A 135 17.21 -23.54 11.86
C SER A 135 18.16 -22.72 10.98
N MET A 136 17.70 -21.59 10.43
CA MET A 136 18.53 -20.69 9.61
C MET A 136 19.79 -20.22 10.36
N THR A 137 20.89 -20.05 9.60
CA THR A 137 22.11 -19.41 10.11
C THR A 137 21.85 -17.95 10.52
N TRP A 138 22.67 -17.42 11.43
CA TRP A 138 22.52 -16.05 11.93
C TRP A 138 22.61 -14.99 10.82
N LYS A 139 23.45 -15.24 9.80
CA LYS A 139 23.56 -14.37 8.61
C LYS A 139 22.22 -14.29 7.87
N LYS A 140 21.61 -15.44 7.53
CA LYS A 140 20.31 -15.50 6.87
C LYS A 140 19.20 -14.84 7.71
N LYS A 141 19.21 -15.06 9.04
CA LYS A 141 18.25 -14.45 9.98
C LYS A 141 18.31 -12.92 9.98
N ILE A 142 19.51 -12.34 10.04
CA ILE A 142 19.68 -10.88 10.01
C ILE A 142 19.17 -10.31 8.70
N VAL A 143 19.61 -10.85 7.56
CA VAL A 143 19.22 -10.33 6.23
C VAL A 143 17.71 -10.43 6.04
N TRP A 144 17.10 -11.55 6.44
CA TRP A 144 15.66 -11.75 6.38
C TRP A 144 14.90 -10.76 7.27
N ALA A 145 15.37 -10.53 8.49
CA ALA A 145 14.76 -9.58 9.43
C ALA A 145 14.86 -8.14 8.92
N LEU A 146 16.00 -7.74 8.36
CA LEU A 146 16.19 -6.42 7.77
C LEU A 146 15.34 -6.23 6.51
N LEU A 147 15.19 -7.24 5.65
CA LEU A 147 14.29 -7.20 4.49
C LEU A 147 12.82 -7.10 4.91
N SER A 148 12.43 -7.84 5.96
CA SER A 148 11.08 -7.76 6.56
C SER A 148 10.81 -6.35 7.10
N PHE A 149 11.69 -5.86 7.99
CA PHE A 149 11.53 -4.57 8.64
C PHE A 149 11.53 -3.40 7.64
N SER A 150 12.41 -3.44 6.65
CA SER A 150 12.47 -2.41 5.59
C SER A 150 11.23 -2.35 4.69
N SER A 151 10.36 -3.37 4.73
CA SER A 151 9.09 -3.35 3.98
C SER A 151 7.98 -2.58 4.69
N ILE A 152 8.08 -2.38 6.01
CA ILE A 152 7.05 -1.70 6.83
C ILE A 152 6.93 -0.21 6.45
N PRO A 153 8.03 0.57 6.32
CA PRO A 153 7.95 1.98 5.93
C PRO A 153 7.34 2.21 4.55
N LEU A 154 7.56 1.30 3.58
CA LEU A 154 6.95 1.43 2.24
C LEU A 154 5.43 1.31 2.27
N HIS A 155 4.88 0.53 3.21
CA HIS A 155 3.43 0.43 3.40
C HIS A 155 2.85 1.59 4.24
N LEU A 156 3.62 2.13 5.19
CA LEU A 156 3.19 3.23 6.06
C LEU A 156 3.33 4.62 5.41
N VAL A 157 4.23 4.78 4.44
CA VAL A 157 4.54 6.08 3.80
C VAL A 157 3.84 6.24 2.44
N SER A 158 3.01 5.27 2.03
CA SER A 158 2.20 5.34 0.78
C SER A 158 1.17 6.49 0.75
N VAL A 159 1.03 7.24 1.84
CA VAL A 159 0.08 8.36 1.95
C VAL A 159 0.78 9.67 1.58
N ASN A 160 0.67 10.06 0.30
CA ASN A 160 0.98 11.43 -0.09
C ASN A 160 0.04 12.39 0.65
N HIS A 161 0.59 13.50 1.09
CA HIS A 161 -0.15 14.57 1.74
C HIS A 161 -0.62 15.55 0.65
N CYS A 162 -1.92 15.58 0.37
CA CYS A 162 -2.51 16.69 -0.36
C CYS A 162 -3.07 17.72 0.61
N SER A 163 -3.02 18.99 0.22
CA SER A 163 -3.78 20.02 0.92
C SER A 163 -5.07 20.35 0.20
N ALA A 164 -6.10 20.64 0.97
CA ALA A 164 -7.32 21.26 0.50
C ALA A 164 -7.49 22.61 1.19
N SER A 165 -7.75 23.65 0.40
CA SER A 165 -8.14 24.96 0.93
C SER A 165 -9.62 24.94 1.35
N VAL A 166 -9.91 25.52 2.51
CA VAL A 166 -11.26 25.65 3.04
C VAL A 166 -11.52 27.11 3.40
N ASN A 167 -12.55 27.69 2.81
CA ASN A 167 -13.05 29.02 3.09
C ASN A 167 -14.09 28.96 4.20
N ASN A 168 -13.78 29.59 5.32
CA ASN A 168 -14.72 29.86 6.40
C ASN A 168 -15.49 31.15 6.08
N TYR A 169 -16.64 31.04 5.44
CA TYR A 169 -17.39 32.19 4.93
C TYR A 169 -18.40 32.73 5.95
N ARG A 170 -18.74 34.03 5.86
CA ARG A 170 -19.82 34.65 6.63
C ARG A 170 -21.09 34.77 5.81
N VAL A 171 -22.22 34.56 6.47
CA VAL A 171 -23.56 34.76 5.91
C VAL A 171 -24.12 36.06 6.46
N LEU A 172 -24.46 37.01 5.57
CA LEU A 172 -25.12 38.25 5.96
C LEU A 172 -26.58 38.24 5.48
N SER A 173 -27.51 38.63 6.36
CA SER A 173 -28.92 38.84 6.05
C SER A 173 -29.28 40.32 6.28
N PRO A 174 -29.51 41.12 5.22
CA PRO A 174 -29.82 42.55 5.32
C PRO A 174 -31.19 42.91 5.90
N ASN A 175 -31.94 41.96 6.46
CA ASN A 175 -33.31 42.21 6.93
C ASN A 175 -33.38 43.37 7.94
N ALA A 176 -32.33 43.55 8.75
CA ALA A 176 -32.20 44.66 9.70
C ALA A 176 -32.04 46.05 9.03
N LEU A 177 -31.51 46.12 7.81
CA LEU A 177 -31.35 47.37 7.06
C LEU A 177 -32.63 47.76 6.30
N MET A 178 -33.38 46.77 5.81
CA MET A 178 -34.69 46.96 5.16
C MET A 178 -35.74 47.50 6.13
N ALA A 179 -35.72 47.04 7.39
CA ALA A 179 -36.63 47.53 8.43
C ALA A 179 -36.40 49.02 8.76
N LYS A 180 -35.16 49.51 8.66
CA LYS A 180 -34.82 50.93 8.91
C LYS A 180 -35.12 51.87 7.74
N ASN A 181 -35.25 51.36 6.52
CA ASN A 181 -35.28 52.17 5.29
C ASN A 181 -36.59 52.03 4.50
N GLN A 182 -37.75 52.01 5.17
CA GLN A 182 -39.02 52.04 4.46
C GLN A 182 -39.34 53.44 3.91
N THR A 183 -39.02 53.63 2.64
CA THR A 183 -39.98 54.16 1.65
C THR A 183 -39.95 53.29 0.39
N GLY A 184 -40.74 52.21 0.39
CA GLY A 184 -41.49 51.71 -0.77
C GLY A 184 -40.80 51.24 -2.06
N SER A 185 -39.48 51.34 -2.24
CA SER A 185 -38.85 50.96 -3.51
C SER A 185 -38.14 49.61 -3.41
N ARG A 186 -38.53 48.65 -4.28
CA ARG A 186 -37.83 47.37 -4.43
C ARG A 186 -36.40 47.65 -4.91
N VAL A 187 -35.43 47.44 -4.03
CA VAL A 187 -34.01 47.61 -4.33
C VAL A 187 -33.60 46.57 -5.39
N SER A 188 -33.06 47.05 -6.51
CA SER A 188 -32.58 46.21 -7.61
C SER A 188 -31.30 45.44 -7.24
N GLY A 189 -31.02 44.33 -7.92
CA GLY A 189 -29.81 43.53 -7.67
C GLY A 189 -28.50 44.33 -7.76
N ALA A 190 -28.41 45.31 -8.68
CA ALA A 190 -27.25 46.18 -8.81
C ALA A 190 -27.06 47.13 -7.62
N GLN A 191 -28.14 47.60 -7.01
CA GLN A 191 -28.09 48.44 -5.82
C GLN A 191 -27.67 47.64 -4.58
N TRP A 192 -28.10 46.38 -4.46
CA TRP A 192 -27.59 45.48 -3.41
C TRP A 192 -26.08 45.26 -3.56
N LYS A 193 -25.62 45.01 -4.79
CA LYS A 193 -24.18 44.88 -5.07
C LYS A 193 -23.41 46.14 -4.66
N SER A 194 -23.89 47.34 -4.98
CA SER A 194 -23.17 48.57 -4.60
C SER A 194 -23.16 48.82 -3.08
N MET A 195 -24.24 48.45 -2.39
CA MET A 195 -24.37 48.66 -0.94
C MET A 195 -23.44 47.74 -0.13
N TYR A 196 -23.17 46.55 -0.65
CA TYR A 196 -22.34 45.53 -0.01
C TYR A 196 -21.07 45.19 -0.81
N ALA A 197 -20.65 46.08 -1.72
CA ALA A 197 -19.43 45.89 -2.50
C ALA A 197 -18.20 45.72 -1.60
N SER A 198 -18.17 46.44 -0.47
CA SER A 198 -17.13 46.31 0.55
C SER A 198 -17.22 45.02 1.39
N PHE A 199 -18.30 44.25 1.31
CA PHE A 199 -18.44 42.97 2.03
C PHE A 199 -18.28 41.76 1.12
N LEU A 200 -18.70 41.89 -0.15
CA LEU A 200 -18.64 40.80 -1.12
C LEU A 200 -17.39 40.88 -2.03
N GLY A 201 -16.72 42.03 -2.08
CA GLY A 201 -15.60 42.28 -2.99
C GLY A 201 -16.05 42.47 -4.45
N ASP A 202 -15.09 42.39 -5.37
CA ASP A 202 -15.30 42.68 -6.80
C ASP A 202 -15.84 41.47 -7.59
N ASP A 203 -15.39 40.26 -7.24
CA ASP A 203 -15.76 39.00 -7.91
C ASP A 203 -16.99 38.36 -7.25
N VAL A 204 -18.16 38.74 -7.74
CA VAL A 204 -19.45 38.29 -7.21
C VAL A 204 -20.32 37.64 -8.28
N GLU A 205 -21.03 36.60 -7.89
CA GLU A 205 -22.01 35.89 -8.71
C GLU A 205 -23.38 35.90 -8.04
N GLN A 206 -24.43 35.97 -8.84
CA GLN A 206 -25.79 35.86 -8.39
C GLN A 206 -26.29 34.43 -8.67
N LEU A 207 -26.80 33.75 -7.65
CA LEU A 207 -27.40 32.41 -7.77
C LEU A 207 -28.86 32.44 -7.30
N ASP A 208 -29.66 31.50 -7.82
CA ASP A 208 -30.93 31.16 -7.21
C ASP A 208 -30.70 30.35 -5.93
N VAL A 209 -31.73 30.23 -5.10
CA VAL A 209 -31.57 29.61 -3.79
C VAL A 209 -31.23 28.12 -3.89
N ARG A 210 -31.76 27.43 -4.90
CA ARG A 210 -31.45 26.01 -5.13
C ARG A 210 -30.01 25.82 -5.58
N ALA A 211 -29.52 26.56 -6.59
CA ALA A 211 -28.12 26.45 -6.99
C ALA A 211 -27.17 26.96 -5.89
N CYS A 212 -27.59 27.91 -5.04
CA CYS A 212 -26.82 28.31 -3.87
C CYS A 212 -26.69 27.16 -2.84
N ILE A 213 -27.80 26.48 -2.53
CA ILE A 213 -27.79 25.31 -1.64
C ILE A 213 -26.93 24.20 -2.24
N ASP A 214 -27.01 23.96 -3.55
CA ASP A 214 -26.18 22.95 -4.21
C ASP A 214 -24.69 23.36 -4.23
N ALA A 215 -24.40 24.65 -4.43
CA ALA A 215 -23.03 25.18 -4.50
C ALA A 215 -22.33 25.26 -3.13
N TYR A 216 -23.08 25.51 -2.06
CA TYR A 216 -22.56 25.53 -0.68
C TYR A 216 -22.81 24.23 0.08
N GLY A 217 -23.64 23.33 -0.45
CA GLY A 217 -23.93 21.98 0.04
C GLY A 217 -22.78 20.99 -0.16
N VAL A 218 -21.56 21.50 -0.25
CA VAL A 218 -20.32 20.74 -0.28
C VAL A 218 -19.73 20.68 1.12
N ALA A 219 -18.99 19.61 1.44
CA ALA A 219 -18.42 19.41 2.77
C ALA A 219 -17.45 20.52 3.20
N PHE A 220 -16.65 21.01 2.25
CA PHE A 220 -15.68 22.08 2.44
C PHE A 220 -15.77 23.03 1.25
N GLN A 221 -16.06 24.30 1.50
CA GLN A 221 -16.18 25.31 0.46
C GLN A 221 -14.77 25.85 0.11
N SER A 222 -14.31 25.68 -1.13
CA SER A 222 -13.01 26.16 -1.60
C SER A 222 -13.10 27.28 -2.64
N SER A 223 -14.18 27.32 -3.42
CA SER A 223 -14.34 28.21 -4.60
C SER A 223 -15.22 29.44 -4.32
N ARG A 224 -15.82 29.50 -3.13
CA ARG A 224 -16.72 30.58 -2.75
C ARG A 224 -16.42 31.10 -1.35
N GLY A 225 -16.63 32.39 -1.15
CA GLY A 225 -16.42 33.11 0.10
C GLY A 225 -17.74 33.55 0.71
N ASN A 226 -17.78 34.78 1.21
CA ASN A 226 -18.94 35.38 1.88
C ASN A 226 -20.20 35.35 1.01
N LEU A 227 -21.38 35.23 1.64
CA LEU A 227 -22.66 35.25 0.95
C LEU A 227 -23.67 36.20 1.60
N LEU A 228 -24.49 36.79 0.74
CA LEU A 228 -25.51 37.77 1.07
C LEU A 228 -26.89 37.25 0.69
N LEU A 229 -27.71 36.96 1.71
CA LEU A 229 -29.09 36.52 1.55
C LEU A 229 -30.00 37.73 1.37
N VAL A 230 -30.48 37.97 0.15
CA VAL A 230 -31.41 39.08 -0.12
C VAL A 230 -32.84 38.56 0.01
N SER A 231 -33.56 39.00 1.03
CA SER A 231 -34.98 38.71 1.23
C SER A 231 -35.84 39.93 0.93
N ASN A 232 -37.01 39.72 0.34
CA ASN A 232 -38.01 40.77 0.15
C ASN A 232 -39.02 40.86 1.31
N ASP A 233 -38.92 39.98 2.31
CA ASP A 233 -39.89 39.87 3.39
C ASP A 233 -39.45 40.68 4.63
N ALA A 234 -40.24 41.71 4.96
CA ALA A 234 -40.01 42.58 6.12
C ALA A 234 -40.34 41.92 7.47
N ARG A 235 -40.92 40.71 7.47
CA ARG A 235 -41.40 40.03 8.70
C ARG A 235 -40.34 39.23 9.47
N ALA A 236 -39.10 39.19 8.99
CA ALA A 236 -38.02 38.40 9.59
C ALA A 236 -37.30 39.10 10.77
N GLU A 237 -38.01 39.91 11.56
CA GLU A 237 -37.43 40.72 12.65
C GLU A 237 -37.38 40.01 14.00
N ASN A 238 -38.11 38.89 14.19
CA ASN A 238 -38.30 38.29 15.52
C ASN A 238 -37.88 36.80 15.68
N SER A 239 -37.13 36.24 14.73
CA SER A 239 -36.61 34.87 14.88
C SER A 239 -35.10 34.91 15.06
N THR A 240 -34.66 34.90 16.32
CA THR A 240 -33.27 34.68 16.74
C THR A 240 -32.86 33.21 16.66
N THR A 241 -33.67 32.34 16.04
CA THR A 241 -33.39 30.92 15.88
C THR A 241 -33.13 30.59 14.41
N GLU A 242 -31.99 29.93 14.19
CA GLU A 242 -31.31 29.55 12.95
C GLU A 242 -32.12 28.64 12.02
N VAL A 243 -33.28 29.08 11.49
CA VAL A 243 -33.94 28.42 10.36
C VAL A 243 -34.44 29.48 9.39
N PHE A 244 -33.64 29.80 8.37
CA PHE A 244 -34.07 30.64 7.25
C PHE A 244 -35.17 29.90 6.47
N ASN A 245 -36.39 30.42 6.48
CA ASN A 245 -37.44 29.91 5.60
C ASN A 245 -37.11 30.29 4.15
N VAL A 246 -36.63 29.31 3.38
CA VAL A 246 -36.14 29.40 2.00
C VAL A 246 -37.19 30.01 1.04
N SER A 247 -38.47 30.01 1.41
CA SER A 247 -39.60 30.45 0.59
C SER A 247 -39.67 31.97 0.33
N GLY A 248 -38.91 32.82 1.04
CA GLY A 248 -38.91 34.28 0.90
C GLY A 248 -37.70 34.92 0.20
N ILE A 249 -36.73 34.11 -0.24
CA ILE A 249 -35.44 34.58 -0.77
C ILE A 249 -35.47 34.47 -2.31
N PRO A 250 -35.55 35.58 -3.08
CA PRO A 250 -35.57 35.52 -4.54
C PRO A 250 -34.21 35.17 -5.18
N PHE A 251 -33.09 35.59 -4.59
CA PHE A 251 -31.74 35.33 -5.11
C PHE A 251 -30.68 35.58 -4.02
N VAL A 252 -29.49 35.01 -4.20
CA VAL A 252 -28.34 35.12 -3.29
C VAL A 252 -27.15 35.67 -4.05
N TRP A 253 -26.44 36.62 -3.45
CA TRP A 253 -25.15 37.08 -3.96
C TRP A 253 -24.03 36.38 -3.21
N ILE A 254 -23.06 35.90 -3.96
CA ILE A 254 -21.96 35.10 -3.43
C ILE A 254 -20.63 35.65 -3.93
N GLN A 255 -19.64 35.67 -3.05
CA GLN A 255 -18.27 36.01 -3.41
C GLN A 255 -17.62 34.78 -4.06
N LYS A 256 -17.13 34.93 -5.29
CA LYS A 256 -16.24 33.94 -5.91
C LYS A 256 -14.85 34.10 -5.31
N THR A 257 -14.22 32.97 -5.05
CA THR A 257 -12.85 32.93 -4.55
C THR A 257 -12.06 31.93 -5.37
N ASP A 258 -10.78 32.21 -5.54
CA ASP A 258 -9.89 31.29 -6.22
C ASP A 258 -9.62 30.08 -5.33
N GLU A 259 -9.71 28.88 -5.93
CA GLU A 259 -9.35 27.66 -5.23
C GLU A 259 -7.83 27.56 -5.11
N HIS A 260 -7.31 27.44 -3.90
CA HIS A 260 -5.89 27.29 -3.64
C HIS A 260 -5.53 25.81 -3.44
N CYS A 261 -5.26 25.10 -4.54
CA CYS A 261 -4.80 23.71 -4.51
C CYS A 261 -3.28 23.62 -4.57
N LYS A 262 -2.67 23.16 -3.47
CA LYS A 262 -1.23 22.94 -3.38
C LYS A 262 -0.89 21.48 -3.18
N LEU A 263 0.07 21.00 -3.96
CA LEU A 263 0.67 19.70 -3.76
C LEU A 263 1.89 19.85 -2.86
N PHE A 264 1.84 19.24 -1.67
CA PHE A 264 2.93 19.26 -0.71
C PHE A 264 3.79 18.00 -0.82
N PHE A 265 5.06 18.13 -0.46
CA PHE A 265 5.93 16.98 -0.23
C PHE A 265 6.67 17.15 1.10
N SER A 266 6.86 16.04 1.82
CA SER A 266 7.66 16.02 3.05
C SER A 266 9.07 15.52 2.73
N SER A 267 10.09 16.34 2.98
CA SER A 267 11.49 15.89 2.79
C SER A 267 11.85 14.76 3.74
N THR A 268 11.35 14.81 4.98
CA THR A 268 11.61 13.80 6.00
C THR A 268 11.14 12.43 5.53
N LEU A 269 9.90 12.35 5.03
CA LEU A 269 9.35 11.10 4.52
C LEU A 269 10.14 10.60 3.31
N CYS A 270 10.49 11.48 2.37
CA CYS A 270 11.21 11.06 1.17
C CYS A 270 12.63 10.55 1.47
N TRP A 271 13.34 11.17 2.43
CA TRP A 271 14.66 10.70 2.88
C TRP A 271 14.58 9.36 3.61
N VAL A 272 13.58 9.19 4.47
CA VAL A 272 13.33 7.90 5.15
C VAL A 272 13.07 6.81 4.11
N VAL A 273 12.17 7.06 3.15
CA VAL A 273 11.89 6.11 2.06
C VAL A 273 13.15 5.81 1.24
N ALA A 274 13.96 6.82 0.89
CA ALA A 274 15.22 6.63 0.17
C ALA A 274 16.18 5.71 0.93
N ALA A 275 16.35 5.92 2.25
CA ALA A 275 17.23 5.09 3.07
C ALA A 275 16.78 3.62 3.12
N PHE A 276 15.48 3.36 3.26
CA PHE A 276 14.94 2.00 3.27
C PHE A 276 15.02 1.31 1.91
N ILE A 277 14.81 2.03 0.81
CA ILE A 277 14.97 1.48 -0.55
C ILE A 277 16.44 1.16 -0.83
N LEU A 278 17.37 2.03 -0.42
CA LEU A 278 18.81 1.76 -0.55
C LEU A 278 19.21 0.52 0.27
N LEU A 279 18.74 0.43 1.50
CA LEU A 279 18.95 -0.75 2.35
C LEU A 279 18.45 -2.03 1.65
N LYS A 280 17.26 -2.00 1.05
CA LYS A 280 16.73 -3.12 0.25
C LYS A 280 17.62 -3.46 -0.93
N ALA A 281 18.05 -2.47 -1.71
CA ALA A 281 18.91 -2.69 -2.87
C ALA A 281 20.21 -3.40 -2.47
N VAL A 282 20.84 -2.95 -1.39
CA VAL A 282 22.07 -3.55 -0.83
C VAL A 282 21.81 -4.97 -0.31
N LEU A 283 20.73 -5.20 0.44
CA LEU A 283 20.40 -6.52 0.96
C LEU A 283 20.06 -7.51 -0.17
N MET A 284 19.33 -7.09 -1.20
CA MET A 284 19.02 -7.93 -2.37
C MET A 284 20.30 -8.25 -3.17
N LEU A 285 21.22 -7.29 -3.29
CA LEU A 285 22.52 -7.53 -3.91
C LEU A 285 23.34 -8.55 -3.09
N PHE A 286 23.30 -8.41 -1.77
CA PHE A 286 23.93 -9.36 -0.86
C PHE A 286 23.29 -10.76 -0.96
N VAL A 287 21.98 -10.88 -1.16
CA VAL A 287 21.34 -12.18 -1.41
C VAL A 287 21.84 -12.81 -2.71
N ALA A 288 22.00 -12.01 -3.78
CA ALA A 288 22.48 -12.50 -5.07
C ALA A 288 23.94 -13.03 -5.01
N PHE A 289 24.83 -12.32 -4.30
CA PHE A 289 26.28 -12.58 -4.37
C PHE A 289 26.97 -12.94 -3.04
N GLY A 290 26.34 -12.68 -1.90
CA GLY A 290 26.95 -12.79 -0.55
C GLY A 290 26.54 -14.02 0.26
N MET A 291 25.66 -14.87 -0.26
CA MET A 291 25.05 -16.01 0.45
C MET A 291 25.90 -17.30 0.50
N GLY A 292 27.14 -17.27 -0.02
CA GLY A 292 28.00 -18.46 -0.18
C GLY A 292 27.68 -19.22 -1.46
N ASP A 293 28.31 -20.38 -1.66
CA ASP A 293 28.23 -21.17 -2.89
C ASP A 293 27.10 -22.22 -2.89
N GLU A 294 26.54 -22.54 -1.73
CA GLU A 294 25.47 -23.54 -1.59
C GLU A 294 24.14 -23.01 -2.15
N ASP A 295 23.48 -23.82 -2.98
CA ASP A 295 22.20 -23.48 -3.56
C ASP A 295 21.03 -23.83 -2.61
N PRO A 296 20.07 -22.91 -2.40
CA PRO A 296 18.88 -23.18 -1.62
C PRO A 296 17.92 -24.12 -2.38
N LEU A 297 17.34 -25.09 -1.68
CA LEU A 297 16.33 -25.98 -2.27
C LEU A 297 14.96 -25.27 -2.24
N MET A 298 14.59 -24.62 -3.35
CA MET A 298 13.37 -23.80 -3.42
C MET A 298 12.16 -24.51 -4.01
N THR A 299 12.38 -25.62 -4.72
CA THR A 299 11.36 -26.38 -5.42
C THR A 299 11.43 -27.86 -5.08
N ILE A 300 10.38 -28.62 -5.36
CA ILE A 300 10.43 -30.08 -5.21
C ILE A 300 11.47 -30.67 -6.17
N GLY A 301 11.65 -30.11 -7.37
CA GLY A 301 12.65 -30.59 -8.30
C GLY A 301 14.08 -30.43 -7.77
N ASP A 302 14.38 -29.33 -7.07
CA ASP A 302 15.67 -29.15 -6.38
C ASP A 302 15.91 -30.26 -5.35
N VAL A 303 14.86 -30.61 -4.59
CA VAL A 303 14.92 -31.69 -3.61
C VAL A 303 15.17 -33.03 -4.30
N VAL A 304 14.35 -33.39 -5.29
CA VAL A 304 14.50 -34.69 -5.98
C VAL A 304 15.87 -34.80 -6.62
N ALA A 305 16.32 -33.78 -7.36
CA ALA A 305 17.63 -33.77 -7.99
C ALA A 305 18.75 -33.93 -6.96
N SER A 306 18.71 -33.15 -5.87
CA SER A 306 19.73 -33.20 -4.83
C SER A 306 19.76 -34.54 -4.07
N PHE A 307 18.60 -35.14 -3.77
CA PHE A 307 18.52 -36.42 -3.06
C PHE A 307 18.87 -37.62 -3.95
N LEU A 308 18.69 -37.49 -5.26
CA LEU A 308 19.15 -38.50 -6.24
C LEU A 308 20.67 -38.44 -6.44
N GLU A 309 21.26 -37.25 -6.45
CA GLU A 309 22.71 -37.09 -6.55
C GLU A 309 23.42 -37.50 -5.26
N ARG A 310 22.85 -37.08 -4.12
CA ARG A 310 23.38 -37.37 -2.78
C ARG A 310 22.27 -37.94 -1.91
N GLN A 311 22.33 -39.26 -1.68
CA GLN A 311 21.38 -39.95 -0.82
C GLN A 311 21.47 -39.45 0.63
N ASP A 312 20.32 -39.35 1.31
CA ASP A 312 20.24 -38.98 2.72
C ASP A 312 20.17 -40.23 3.63
N GLU A 313 21.24 -40.49 4.38
CA GLU A 313 21.34 -41.68 5.24
C GLU A 313 20.33 -41.68 6.42
N PRO A 314 20.14 -40.57 7.18
CA PRO A 314 19.19 -40.51 8.28
C PRO A 314 17.76 -40.88 7.92
N THR A 315 17.30 -40.56 6.71
CA THR A 315 15.93 -40.87 6.24
C THR A 315 15.83 -42.06 5.30
N SER A 316 16.91 -42.82 5.12
CA SER A 316 16.87 -44.11 4.40
C SER A 316 15.80 -45.04 5.01
N ASP A 317 15.07 -45.74 4.14
CA ASP A 317 13.95 -46.65 4.48
C ASP A 317 12.74 -45.99 5.18
N MET A 318 12.44 -44.73 4.85
CA MET A 318 11.27 -43.99 5.39
C MET A 318 10.27 -43.51 4.32
N CYS A 319 10.20 -44.18 3.15
CA CYS A 319 9.53 -43.71 1.92
C CYS A 319 7.99 -43.47 1.98
N LEU A 320 7.32 -43.67 3.12
CA LEU A 320 5.89 -43.40 3.33
C LEU A 320 5.58 -42.55 4.57
N LYS A 321 6.61 -41.99 5.22
CA LYS A 321 6.40 -41.11 6.37
C LYS A 321 5.80 -39.77 5.94
N SER A 322 4.60 -39.50 6.43
CA SER A 322 4.01 -38.16 6.36
C SER A 322 4.63 -37.21 7.38
N LYS A 323 4.37 -35.91 7.21
CA LYS A 323 4.75 -34.84 8.14
C LYS A 323 4.32 -35.14 9.59
N ASP A 324 3.16 -35.74 9.80
CA ASP A 324 2.64 -36.05 11.14
C ASP A 324 3.55 -36.99 11.92
N HIS A 325 4.20 -37.95 11.24
CA HIS A 325 5.15 -38.87 11.87
C HIS A 325 6.38 -38.12 12.40
N PHE A 326 6.92 -37.20 11.62
CA PHE A 326 8.07 -36.40 12.04
C PHE A 326 7.70 -35.36 13.13
N VAL A 327 6.47 -34.83 13.09
CA VAL A 327 5.94 -33.98 14.19
C VAL A 327 5.85 -34.77 15.49
N ALA A 328 5.39 -36.02 15.43
CA ALA A 328 5.33 -36.94 16.56
C ALA A 328 6.69 -37.52 16.98
N GLN A 329 7.81 -37.05 16.40
CA GLN A 329 9.16 -37.54 16.66
C GLN A 329 9.35 -39.04 16.33
N TYR A 330 8.55 -39.56 15.40
CA TYR A 330 8.67 -40.92 14.92
C TYR A 330 9.72 -40.99 13.79
N TRP A 331 10.98 -41.29 14.14
CA TRP A 331 12.13 -41.40 13.22
C TRP A 331 12.64 -42.84 12.99
N SER A 332 11.86 -43.86 13.37
CA SER A 332 12.20 -45.27 13.10
C SER A 332 12.17 -45.62 11.60
N LYS A 333 13.08 -46.47 11.15
CA LYS A 333 13.06 -47.01 9.79
C LYS A 333 12.00 -48.10 9.63
N GLY A 334 11.50 -48.30 8.41
CA GLY A 334 10.62 -49.42 8.08
C GLY A 334 9.27 -49.03 7.47
N PRO A 335 8.47 -50.02 7.03
CA PRO A 335 7.19 -49.81 6.37
C PRO A 335 6.14 -49.29 7.35
N ILE A 336 5.26 -48.41 6.87
CA ILE A 336 4.17 -47.83 7.64
C ILE A 336 2.87 -47.99 6.84
N PRO A 337 1.76 -48.40 7.48
CA PRO A 337 0.45 -48.43 6.82
C PRO A 337 0.00 -47.01 6.46
N TYR A 338 -0.42 -46.82 5.21
CA TYR A 338 -0.91 -45.54 4.69
C TYR A 338 -2.37 -45.31 5.15
N ASP A 339 -2.62 -44.25 5.93
CA ASP A 339 -3.97 -43.87 6.39
C ASP A 339 -4.35 -42.48 5.85
N LEU A 340 -5.46 -42.42 5.12
CA LEU A 340 -6.01 -41.21 4.51
C LEU A 340 -6.90 -40.47 5.51
N LYS A 341 -6.30 -39.67 6.40
CA LYS A 341 -7.06 -38.73 7.24
C LYS A 341 -7.14 -37.36 6.56
N PRO A 342 -8.34 -36.86 6.20
CA PRO A 342 -8.49 -35.51 5.67
C PRO A 342 -8.17 -34.49 6.76
N GLN A 343 -7.12 -33.71 6.58
CA GLN A 343 -6.81 -32.57 7.45
C GLN A 343 -7.47 -31.29 6.91
N ARG A 344 -8.39 -30.72 7.69
CA ARG A 344 -8.90 -29.35 7.46
C ARG A 344 -8.20 -28.39 8.42
N LYS A 345 -7.38 -27.50 7.89
CA LYS A 345 -6.90 -26.32 8.62
C LYS A 345 -7.13 -25.07 7.77
N TYR A 346 -7.13 -23.91 8.42
CA TYR A 346 -7.34 -22.54 7.90
C TYR A 346 -8.72 -21.89 8.06
N PHE A 347 -9.49 -22.22 9.12
CA PHE A 347 -10.64 -21.39 9.52
C PHE A 347 -10.25 -20.18 10.41
N GLY A 348 -9.23 -20.32 11.26
CA GLY A 348 -8.92 -19.30 12.30
C GLY A 348 -8.53 -17.93 11.75
N LEU A 349 -7.70 -17.86 10.71
CA LEU A 349 -7.25 -16.58 10.16
C LEU A 349 -8.33 -15.90 9.32
N ILE A 350 -9.14 -16.66 8.59
CA ILE A 350 -10.30 -16.12 7.84
C ILE A 350 -11.30 -15.52 8.83
N MET A 351 -11.56 -16.22 9.94
CA MET A 351 -12.41 -15.70 11.02
C MET A 351 -11.83 -14.44 11.67
N ALA A 352 -10.52 -14.37 11.89
CA ALA A 352 -9.88 -13.17 12.43
C ALA A 352 -9.94 -11.98 11.46
N CYS A 353 -9.74 -12.20 10.15
CA CYS A 353 -9.87 -11.16 9.13
C CYS A 353 -11.32 -10.70 8.99
N ALA A 354 -12.28 -11.63 9.03
CA ALA A 354 -13.71 -11.32 9.03
C ALA A 354 -14.11 -10.50 10.26
N PHE A 355 -13.62 -10.87 11.45
CA PHE A 355 -13.86 -10.13 12.69
C PHE A 355 -13.32 -8.70 12.62
N LEU A 356 -12.06 -8.51 12.18
CA LEU A 356 -11.47 -7.19 12.00
C LEU A 356 -12.22 -6.35 10.96
N PHE A 357 -12.66 -6.97 9.86
CA PHE A 357 -13.46 -6.30 8.83
C PHE A 357 -14.82 -5.86 9.38
N THR A 358 -15.55 -6.74 10.06
CA THR A 358 -16.82 -6.37 10.71
C THR A 358 -16.64 -5.31 11.79
N GLY A 359 -15.58 -5.41 12.60
CA GLY A 359 -15.26 -4.39 13.61
C GLY A 359 -14.95 -3.03 12.99
N GLY A 360 -14.24 -3.01 11.86
CA GLY A 360 -14.01 -1.80 11.07
C GLY A 360 -15.31 -1.20 10.55
N LEU A 361 -16.21 -2.02 9.97
CA LEU A 361 -17.52 -1.57 9.49
C LEU A 361 -18.42 -1.04 10.61
N TYR A 362 -18.38 -1.64 11.81
CA TYR A 362 -19.15 -1.16 12.96
C TYR A 362 -18.68 0.20 13.49
N GLN A 363 -17.40 0.54 13.30
CA GLN A 363 -16.85 1.84 13.68
C GLN A 363 -17.10 2.93 12.63
N MET A 364 -17.51 2.57 11.41
CA MET A 364 -17.89 3.54 10.38
C MET A 364 -19.26 4.14 10.72
N SER A 365 -19.24 5.24 11.47
CA SER A 365 -20.44 6.03 11.75
C SER A 365 -20.76 6.93 10.56
N GLY A 366 -21.60 6.45 9.64
CA GLY A 366 -22.06 7.24 8.50
C GLY A 366 -23.28 6.64 7.81
N SER A 367 -24.47 7.22 8.04
CA SER A 367 -25.66 6.92 7.24
C SER A 367 -25.62 7.74 5.94
N GLY A 368 -25.48 7.05 4.80
CA GLY A 368 -25.42 7.64 3.47
C GLY A 368 -25.19 6.58 2.38
N ASN A 369 -25.52 6.93 1.13
CA ASN A 369 -25.31 6.03 0.00
C ASN A 369 -23.81 6.04 -0.37
N ILE A 370 -23.09 4.95 -0.09
CA ILE A 370 -21.62 4.82 -0.22
C ILE A 370 -21.11 5.24 -1.61
N ILE A 371 -21.92 5.01 -2.65
CA ILE A 371 -21.56 5.34 -4.03
C ILE A 371 -21.52 6.86 -4.27
N THR A 372 -22.32 7.64 -3.55
CA THR A 372 -22.39 9.12 -3.68
C THR A 372 -21.29 9.85 -2.90
N LEU A 373 -20.56 9.16 -2.02
CA LEU A 373 -19.46 9.75 -1.24
C LEU A 373 -18.21 10.05 -2.10
N GLY A 374 -18.06 9.37 -3.24
CA GLY A 374 -16.91 9.54 -4.14
C GLY A 374 -15.62 8.93 -3.57
N LEU A 375 -14.89 8.15 -4.37
CA LEU A 375 -13.64 7.54 -3.94
C LEU A 375 -12.55 8.62 -3.79
N GLY A 376 -11.92 8.71 -2.60
CA GLY A 376 -10.87 9.71 -2.32
C GLY A 376 -11.35 11.15 -2.16
N ALA A 377 -12.66 11.39 -2.07
CA ALA A 377 -13.21 12.73 -1.87
C ALA A 377 -13.22 13.12 -0.39
N VAL A 378 -12.80 14.34 -0.07
CA VAL A 378 -12.83 14.87 1.30
C VAL A 378 -14.25 15.29 1.63
N GLN A 379 -14.91 14.59 2.55
CA GLN A 379 -16.21 14.98 3.08
C GLN A 379 -16.19 15.09 4.62
N THR A 380 -17.10 15.87 5.20
CA THR A 380 -17.22 15.98 6.67
C THR A 380 -17.56 14.62 7.29
N LYS A 381 -18.27 13.76 6.57
CA LYS A 381 -18.61 12.38 6.95
C LYS A 381 -17.44 11.39 6.84
N THR A 382 -16.41 11.71 6.07
CA THR A 382 -15.23 10.84 5.91
C THR A 382 -14.15 11.16 6.93
N ILE A 383 -14.32 12.16 7.80
CA ILE A 383 -13.32 12.51 8.82
C ILE A 383 -13.37 11.48 9.95
N LEU A 384 -12.23 10.85 10.23
CA LEU A 384 -12.11 9.90 11.33
C LEU A 384 -12.03 10.64 12.67
N ASN A 385 -12.97 10.37 13.58
CA ASN A 385 -12.89 10.87 14.94
C ASN A 385 -11.85 10.07 15.74
N THR A 386 -10.64 10.61 15.85
CA THR A 386 -9.50 9.96 16.52
C THR A 386 -9.48 10.15 18.04
N GLY A 387 -10.47 10.86 18.61
CA GLY A 387 -10.54 11.15 20.04
C GLY A 387 -9.27 11.83 20.60
N ALA A 388 -9.02 11.68 21.91
CA ALA A 388 -7.89 12.28 22.62
C ALA A 388 -6.51 11.73 22.21
N LEU A 389 -6.44 10.59 21.53
CA LEU A 389 -5.18 9.97 21.07
C LEU A 389 -4.64 10.56 19.75
N GLY A 390 -5.50 11.21 18.95
CA GLY A 390 -5.12 11.83 17.67
C GLY A 390 -5.06 13.36 17.67
N GLN A 391 -5.42 14.02 18.79
CA GLN A 391 -5.24 15.47 18.92
C GLN A 391 -3.75 15.80 19.01
N GLY A 392 -3.18 16.25 17.88
CA GLY A 392 -1.83 16.82 17.79
C GLY A 392 -0.71 15.84 17.40
N SER A 393 -0.99 14.53 17.20
CA SER A 393 0.04 13.56 16.78
C SER A 393 -0.15 13.12 15.32
N ILE A 394 0.63 13.71 14.43
CA ILE A 394 0.72 13.33 13.00
C ILE A 394 1.03 11.84 12.86
N LEU A 395 1.90 11.30 13.74
CA LEU A 395 2.29 9.88 13.73
C LEU A 395 1.10 8.94 14.03
N ALA A 396 0.22 9.32 14.97
CA ALA A 396 -0.96 8.51 15.30
C ALA A 396 -1.93 8.41 14.11
N ASN A 397 -2.15 9.54 13.42
CA ASN A 397 -3.00 9.58 12.23
C ASN A 397 -2.39 8.79 11.06
N ILE A 398 -1.06 8.86 10.86
CA ILE A 398 -0.35 8.04 9.87
C ILE A 398 -0.54 6.54 10.17
N LEU A 399 -0.33 6.10 11.40
CA LEU A 399 -0.45 4.68 11.74
C LEU A 399 -1.89 4.17 11.58
N LEU A 400 -2.88 4.96 12.00
CA LEU A 400 -4.29 4.59 11.87
C LEU A 400 -4.70 4.38 10.41
N VAL A 401 -4.41 5.37 9.55
CA VAL A 401 -4.76 5.37 8.13
C VAL A 401 -4.07 4.26 7.33
N ASN A 402 -2.92 3.76 7.82
CA ASN A 402 -2.17 2.68 7.17
C ASN A 402 -2.39 1.28 7.77
N THR A 403 -3.16 1.19 8.87
CA THR A 403 -3.44 -0.10 9.52
C THR A 403 -4.19 -1.07 8.60
N PRO A 404 -5.22 -0.67 7.82
CA PRO A 404 -5.91 -1.56 6.89
C PRO A 404 -4.99 -2.15 5.80
N GLN A 405 -4.04 -1.36 5.30
CA GLN A 405 -3.03 -1.79 4.33
C GLN A 405 -2.12 -2.86 4.94
N MET A 406 -1.71 -2.70 6.21
CA MET A 406 -0.94 -3.73 6.91
C MET A 406 -1.72 -5.05 7.04
N VAL A 407 -3.02 -4.99 7.37
CA VAL A 407 -3.89 -6.18 7.44
C VAL A 407 -3.99 -6.86 6.07
N LEU A 408 -4.16 -6.08 5.00
CA LEU A 408 -4.20 -6.61 3.63
C LEU A 408 -2.89 -7.32 3.24
N SER A 409 -1.73 -6.78 3.61
CA SER A 409 -0.44 -7.45 3.39
C SER A 409 -0.38 -8.81 4.09
N LEU A 410 -0.87 -8.93 5.33
CA LEU A 410 -0.91 -10.20 6.07
C LEU A 410 -1.83 -11.24 5.40
N ILE A 411 -2.97 -10.79 4.87
CA ILE A 411 -3.89 -11.63 4.09
C ILE A 411 -3.19 -12.14 2.82
N TYR A 412 -2.51 -11.24 2.09
CA TYR A 412 -1.75 -11.60 0.89
C TYR A 412 -0.69 -12.67 1.19
N PHE A 413 0.11 -12.51 2.25
CA PHE A 413 1.11 -13.51 2.63
C PHE A 413 0.50 -14.89 2.89
N THR A 414 -0.67 -14.94 3.53
CA THR A 414 -1.37 -16.19 3.80
C THR A 414 -1.87 -16.83 2.52
N TYR A 415 -2.56 -16.06 1.66
CA TYR A 415 -3.10 -16.57 0.41
C TYR A 415 -1.98 -17.04 -0.53
N ASN A 416 -0.89 -16.27 -0.62
CA ASN A 416 0.32 -16.64 -1.37
C ASN A 416 0.89 -17.98 -0.89
N THR A 417 0.93 -18.20 0.44
CA THR A 417 1.40 -19.47 1.03
C THR A 417 0.49 -20.65 0.67
N GLN A 418 -0.84 -20.45 0.68
CA GLN A 418 -1.79 -21.49 0.27
C GLN A 418 -1.67 -21.83 -1.21
N CYS A 419 -1.67 -20.83 -2.09
CA CYS A 419 -1.50 -21.05 -3.53
C CYS A 419 -0.18 -21.74 -3.85
N THR A 420 0.91 -21.36 -3.18
CA THR A 420 2.22 -21.99 -3.36
C THR A 420 2.17 -23.47 -2.97
N SER A 421 1.53 -23.78 -1.84
CA SER A 421 1.36 -25.15 -1.36
C SER A 421 0.53 -25.99 -2.33
N ILE A 422 -0.59 -25.45 -2.84
CA ILE A 422 -1.43 -26.12 -3.84
C ILE A 422 -0.63 -26.36 -5.12
N SER A 423 0.11 -25.36 -5.61
CA SER A 423 0.92 -25.51 -6.82
C SER A 423 1.94 -26.63 -6.70
N ILE A 424 2.62 -26.71 -5.56
CA ILE A 424 3.62 -27.74 -5.25
C ILE A 424 2.99 -29.13 -5.18
N ILE A 425 1.85 -29.27 -4.49
CA ILE A 425 1.13 -30.54 -4.41
C ILE A 425 0.68 -31.00 -5.81
N THR A 426 0.14 -30.09 -6.63
CA THR A 426 -0.27 -30.43 -8.00
C THR A 426 0.90 -30.78 -8.91
N GLU A 427 2.08 -30.20 -8.69
CA GLU A 427 3.30 -30.55 -9.42
C GLU A 427 3.79 -31.95 -9.01
N TRP A 428 3.78 -32.26 -7.72
CA TRP A 428 4.13 -33.59 -7.19
C TRP A 428 3.19 -34.68 -7.70
N ASP A 429 1.87 -34.45 -7.59
CA ASP A 429 0.83 -35.39 -8.02
C ASP A 429 0.93 -35.74 -9.52
N ARG A 430 1.31 -34.76 -10.35
CA ARG A 430 1.49 -34.97 -11.79
C ARG A 430 2.60 -35.96 -12.13
N PHE A 431 3.63 -36.10 -11.31
CA PHE A 431 4.69 -37.09 -11.54
C PHE A 431 4.18 -38.53 -11.38
N SER A 432 3.05 -38.75 -10.69
CA SER A 432 2.44 -40.07 -10.57
C SER A 432 1.73 -40.53 -11.86
N ASN A 433 1.25 -39.58 -12.67
CA ASN A 433 0.43 -39.86 -13.85
C ASN A 433 1.17 -39.68 -15.18
N GLU A 434 2.17 -38.78 -15.23
CA GLU A 434 2.86 -38.42 -16.47
C GLU A 434 4.37 -38.26 -16.25
N ALA A 435 5.18 -38.78 -17.18
CA ALA A 435 6.62 -38.54 -17.19
C ALA A 435 6.90 -37.06 -17.50
N LYS A 436 7.50 -36.34 -16.53
CA LYS A 436 7.83 -34.91 -16.63
C LYS A 436 9.25 -34.65 -16.14
N SER A 437 9.89 -33.67 -16.76
CA SER A 437 11.19 -33.15 -16.31
C SER A 437 11.06 -32.38 -14.99
N LEU A 438 12.07 -32.49 -14.13
CA LEU A 438 12.15 -31.73 -12.88
C LEU A 438 12.33 -30.24 -13.18
N ARG A 439 11.60 -29.41 -12.43
CA ARG A 439 11.77 -27.96 -12.40
C ARG A 439 12.73 -27.62 -11.27
N VAL A 440 13.87 -27.02 -11.59
CA VAL A 440 14.93 -26.67 -10.63
C VAL A 440 15.16 -25.17 -10.62
N SER A 441 15.65 -24.65 -9.50
CA SER A 441 16.01 -23.24 -9.34
C SER A 441 17.49 -22.93 -9.54
N THR A 442 18.30 -23.99 -9.55
CA THR A 442 19.70 -23.98 -9.96
C THR A 442 19.82 -24.09 -11.48
N THR A 443 21.05 -24.09 -12.00
CA THR A 443 21.28 -24.30 -13.43
C THR A 443 20.73 -25.66 -13.85
N PRO A 444 19.78 -25.73 -14.81
CA PRO A 444 19.22 -27.00 -15.24
C PRO A 444 20.23 -27.90 -15.93
N GLU A 445 20.23 -29.19 -15.59
CA GLU A 445 21.05 -30.22 -16.24
C GLU A 445 20.21 -31.18 -17.07
N GLY A 446 20.71 -31.56 -18.24
CA GLY A 446 20.03 -32.50 -19.14
C GLY A 446 18.64 -32.02 -19.58
N THR A 447 17.60 -32.77 -19.23
CA THR A 447 16.20 -32.45 -19.58
C THR A 447 15.48 -31.60 -18.53
N GLN A 448 16.16 -31.18 -17.45
CA GLN A 448 15.57 -30.34 -16.42
C GLN A 448 15.12 -28.99 -16.98
N ARG A 449 14.14 -28.38 -16.32
CA ARG A 449 13.62 -27.06 -16.70
C ARG A 449 13.93 -26.06 -15.60
N ASP A 450 14.18 -24.83 -16.00
CA ASP A 450 14.34 -23.73 -15.06
C ASP A 450 13.00 -23.39 -14.37
N THR A 451 13.11 -22.84 -13.17
CA THR A 451 11.98 -22.34 -12.40
C THR A 451 11.53 -20.98 -12.90
N TYR A 452 10.33 -20.57 -12.48
CA TYR A 452 9.85 -19.23 -12.72
C TYR A 452 10.59 -18.24 -11.81
N PHE A 453 10.74 -17.01 -12.29
CA PHE A 453 11.29 -15.88 -11.51
C PHE A 453 10.51 -15.64 -10.21
N LEU A 454 9.21 -15.97 -10.19
CA LEU A 454 8.35 -15.99 -9.01
C LEU A 454 8.07 -17.44 -8.61
N GLN A 455 8.09 -17.78 -7.32
CA GLN A 455 7.89 -19.15 -6.82
C GLN A 455 6.60 -19.82 -7.36
N LEU A 456 5.56 -19.01 -7.58
CA LEU A 456 4.30 -19.38 -8.20
C LEU A 456 4.31 -19.14 -9.72
N PRO A 457 3.73 -20.07 -10.52
CA PRO A 457 3.53 -19.86 -11.95
C PRO A 457 2.83 -18.52 -12.24
N TYR A 458 3.23 -17.82 -13.30
CA TYR A 458 2.73 -16.47 -13.65
C TYR A 458 1.20 -16.39 -13.76
N ARG A 459 0.55 -17.47 -14.18
CA ARG A 459 -0.93 -17.59 -14.23
C ARG A 459 -1.63 -17.39 -12.88
N TYR A 460 -0.94 -17.65 -11.77
CA TYR A 460 -1.46 -17.42 -10.41
C TYR A 460 -0.83 -16.19 -9.79
N SER A 461 0.49 -16.01 -9.92
CA SER A 461 1.18 -14.90 -9.26
C SER A 461 0.79 -13.54 -9.82
N LEU A 462 0.61 -13.38 -11.15
CA LEU A 462 0.21 -12.10 -11.72
C LEU A 462 -1.20 -11.67 -11.31
N PRO A 463 -2.26 -12.50 -11.43
CA PRO A 463 -3.59 -12.10 -10.96
C PRO A 463 -3.64 -11.79 -9.46
N ILE A 464 -2.95 -12.58 -8.62
CA ILE A 464 -2.91 -12.33 -7.18
C ILE A 464 -2.19 -11.01 -6.87
N LEU A 465 -1.06 -10.74 -7.53
CA LEU A 465 -0.30 -9.50 -7.38
C LEU A 465 -1.12 -8.28 -7.84
N ILE A 466 -1.77 -8.36 -9.01
CA ILE A 466 -2.60 -7.29 -9.56
C ILE A 466 -3.80 -7.02 -8.65
N PHE A 467 -4.49 -8.07 -8.22
CA PHE A 467 -5.65 -7.95 -7.34
C PHE A 467 -5.28 -7.37 -5.98
N SER A 468 -4.21 -7.89 -5.36
CA SER A 468 -3.71 -7.38 -4.08
C SER A 468 -3.22 -5.93 -4.20
N GLY A 469 -2.46 -5.61 -5.25
CA GLY A 469 -2.00 -4.24 -5.53
C GLY A 469 -3.17 -3.28 -5.76
N GLY A 470 -4.20 -3.72 -6.49
CA GLY A 470 -5.44 -2.95 -6.69
C GLY A 470 -6.19 -2.70 -5.39
N LEU A 471 -6.29 -3.70 -4.51
CA LEU A 471 -6.89 -3.52 -3.18
C LEU A 471 -6.07 -2.56 -2.30
N HIS A 472 -4.74 -2.65 -2.32
CA HIS A 472 -3.88 -1.70 -1.62
C HIS A 472 -4.08 -0.26 -2.12
N TRP A 473 -4.20 -0.08 -3.44
CA TRP A 473 -4.51 1.20 -4.04
C TRP A 473 -5.89 1.71 -3.61
N LEU A 474 -6.94 0.88 -3.69
CA LEU A 474 -8.29 1.27 -3.27
C LEU A 474 -8.32 1.70 -1.81
N ILE A 475 -7.69 0.94 -0.91
CA ILE A 475 -7.59 1.29 0.52
C ILE A 475 -6.86 2.62 0.70
N SER A 476 -5.83 2.93 -0.09
CA SER A 476 -5.16 4.25 -0.02
C SER A 476 -6.03 5.42 -0.46
N GLN A 477 -7.10 5.15 -1.23
CA GLN A 477 -8.10 6.17 -1.60
C GLN A 477 -9.28 6.20 -0.62
N THR A 478 -9.47 5.14 0.18
CA THR A 478 -10.45 5.11 1.27
C THR A 478 -9.90 5.81 2.50
N PHE A 479 -8.71 5.37 2.94
CA PHE A 479 -8.03 5.93 4.10
C PHE A 479 -6.86 6.80 3.64
N PHE A 480 -6.93 8.10 3.92
CA PHE A 480 -5.91 9.06 3.50
C PHE A 480 -5.77 10.23 4.46
N LEU A 481 -4.67 10.98 4.34
CA LEU A 481 -4.39 12.16 5.15
C LEU A 481 -4.57 13.43 4.30
N VAL A 482 -5.24 14.44 4.86
CA VAL A 482 -5.44 15.74 4.23
C VAL A 482 -4.94 16.84 5.13
N ASN A 483 -4.16 17.77 4.57
CA ASN A 483 -3.86 19.04 5.24
C ASN A 483 -4.93 20.07 4.87
N LEU A 484 -5.59 20.70 5.84
CA LEU A 484 -6.58 21.75 5.57
C LEU A 484 -5.96 23.12 5.79
N GLU A 485 -5.91 23.94 4.75
CA GLU A 485 -5.61 25.37 4.86
C GLU A 485 -6.92 26.14 5.03
N VAL A 486 -7.12 26.74 6.21
CA VAL A 486 -8.33 27.53 6.48
C VAL A 486 -8.11 28.98 6.09
N TYR A 487 -9.00 29.51 5.27
CA TYR A 487 -9.08 30.92 4.90
C TYR A 487 -10.32 31.52 5.59
N ALA A 488 -10.17 32.65 6.27
CA ALA A 488 -11.27 33.37 6.91
C ALA A 488 -11.40 34.78 6.30
N PRO A 489 -12.55 35.45 6.48
CA PRO A 489 -12.73 36.78 5.95
C PRO A 489 -11.79 37.72 6.68
N SER A 490 -11.12 38.61 5.95
CA SER A 490 -10.30 39.68 6.49
C SER A 490 -11.11 40.57 7.45
N ASP A 491 -10.44 41.42 8.23
CA ASP A 491 -11.11 42.28 9.22
C ASP A 491 -12.19 43.19 8.60
N ASN A 492 -11.99 43.62 7.36
CA ASN A 492 -12.96 44.38 6.58
C ASN A 492 -13.96 43.50 5.79
N ALA A 493 -13.83 42.18 5.88
CA ALA A 493 -14.60 41.13 5.21
C ALA A 493 -14.62 41.21 3.67
N THR A 494 -13.73 41.97 3.04
CA THR A 494 -13.67 42.12 1.57
C THR A 494 -13.00 40.94 0.87
N SER A 495 -12.12 40.23 1.56
CA SER A 495 -11.24 39.20 1.01
C SER A 495 -11.16 37.99 1.95
N MET A 496 -10.73 36.85 1.40
CA MET A 496 -10.42 35.67 2.20
C MET A 496 -8.92 35.60 2.45
N GLU A 497 -8.50 35.61 3.72
CA GLU A 497 -7.11 35.55 4.14
C GLU A 497 -6.81 34.24 4.88
N ARG A 498 -5.61 33.70 4.65
CA ARG A 498 -5.18 32.45 5.30
C ARG A 498 -5.03 32.67 6.81
N VAL A 499 -5.70 31.85 7.60
CA VAL A 499 -5.59 31.87 9.06
C VAL A 499 -4.31 31.14 9.47
N MET A 500 -3.29 31.89 9.89
CA MET A 500 -2.07 31.36 10.48
C MET A 500 -2.27 31.20 11.99
N HIS A 501 -2.76 30.04 12.45
CA HIS A 501 -2.80 29.78 13.89
C HIS A 501 -1.43 29.32 14.39
N GLU A 502 -0.68 30.23 15.03
CA GLU A 502 0.47 29.84 15.85
C GLU A 502 0.02 28.88 16.97
N GLY A 503 0.52 27.65 16.95
CA GLY A 503 0.50 26.76 18.11
C GLY A 503 -0.67 25.78 18.26
N SER A 504 -1.63 25.70 17.32
CA SER A 504 -2.62 24.61 17.32
C SER A 504 -2.43 23.72 16.09
N GLY A 505 -2.36 22.41 16.30
CA GLY A 505 -2.15 21.40 15.27
C GLY A 505 -3.33 21.24 14.30
N VAL A 506 -3.77 22.33 13.68
CA VAL A 506 -4.57 22.29 12.46
C VAL A 506 -3.57 22.01 11.35
N GLY A 507 -3.57 20.80 10.79
CA GLY A 507 -2.60 20.51 9.73
C GLY A 507 -2.61 19.13 9.11
N VAL A 508 -3.17 18.10 9.74
CA VAL A 508 -3.33 16.79 9.08
C VAL A 508 -4.52 16.04 9.68
N ILE A 509 -5.57 15.87 8.89
CA ILE A 509 -6.79 15.14 9.26
C ILE A 509 -6.77 13.76 8.59
N ALA A 510 -7.09 12.72 9.35
CA ALA A 510 -7.32 11.38 8.84
C ALA A 510 -8.74 11.25 8.29
N CYS A 511 -8.86 10.79 7.04
CA CYS A 511 -10.13 10.47 6.39
C CYS A 511 -10.24 8.96 6.15
N GLY A 512 -11.46 8.40 6.13
CA GLY A 512 -11.74 6.96 6.03
C GLY A 512 -13.19 6.62 5.73
#